data_AF-A0A2M7WKA2-F1
#
_entry.id   AF-A0A2M7WKA2-F1
#
_cell.length_a   1.000
_cell.length_b   1.000
_cell.length_c   1.000
_cell.angle_alpha   90.00
_cell.angle_beta   90.00
_cell.angle_gamma   90.00
#
_symmetry.space_group_name_H-M   'P 1'
#
loop_
_entity.id
_entity.type
_entity.pdbx_description
1 polymer ?
#
loop_
_entity_poly.entity_id
_entity_poly.type
_entity_poly.pdbx_seq_one_letter_code
_entity_poly.pdbx_strand_id
1 'polypeptide(L)'
;MAQRVLKIILSVLAVGFLIAESALATQRFLINEHFTNTNCHAAYNSDVYMDSLREIYFEDFVTVRYHMPFPDPTDPFYNYIPDELSEKKAYYVIGFLPETSIDGTKGGVVYRTWAQKILQRLQVPSQLEISLSGYYQPDEHIGVLNIDITPTGPIPEGDLYLRAVAFADSVYYEDHYGLNWHNGTVFQFLPSPMGKKIGVVNGQTSSYTQTFTVADYADPAFVGFAVWIQNDSTKVVHQGARSYLRDFQQSNVDIDITPLEDSLRSIPPNGGYLEYQGFLKNYSSEPQDLIIQTVVRLEDSNLEINVGNYGIRLESLETMKFDHLSQWIPGFIPPGHHQLYAYIGDQRHPDYTWAVMEFTKDGEQKYSPQDEIPGQSELLNIYPNPFNSSATITYQLFSPSAVNLDIYNIRGQRIITLVDEYQSPGTKNIVWHGISEKGETVATGVYFCKLKMMNQTQIQKLILQK
;
A
#
# COMPACT_ATOMS: atom_id res chain seq x y z
N MET A 1 54.08 25.17 -26.71
CA MET A 1 54.01 26.62 -26.93
C MET A 1 52.58 27.04 -26.63
N ALA A 2 52.15 27.02 -25.38
CA ALA A 2 52.36 28.06 -24.38
C ALA A 2 51.97 29.47 -24.88
N GLN A 3 50.81 29.92 -24.38
CA GLN A 3 50.67 31.21 -23.67
C GLN A 3 50.58 32.46 -24.57
N ARG A 4 49.89 33.55 -24.23
CA ARG A 4 49.40 34.10 -22.95
C ARG A 4 48.45 35.27 -23.34
N VAL A 5 47.25 35.39 -22.75
CA VAL A 5 46.95 36.09 -21.48
C VAL A 5 46.72 37.58 -21.64
N LEU A 6 45.70 38.07 -20.91
CA LEU A 6 45.73 39.22 -20.00
C LEU A 6 44.29 39.42 -19.48
N LYS A 7 43.96 39.74 -18.22
CA LYS A 7 44.66 40.28 -17.04
C LYS A 7 43.52 40.56 -16.00
N ILE A 8 43.59 40.35 -14.68
CA ILE A 8 44.22 41.12 -13.55
C ILE A 8 43.55 40.51 -12.29
N ILE A 9 44.19 39.84 -11.32
CA ILE A 9 45.08 40.25 -10.22
C ILE A 9 44.45 41.21 -9.18
N LEU A 10 44.11 40.70 -7.98
CA LEU A 10 44.65 41.17 -6.70
C LEU A 10 44.28 40.20 -5.54
N SER A 11 45.13 40.18 -4.52
CA SER A 11 45.58 38.96 -3.85
C SER A 11 45.62 39.12 -2.32
N VAL A 12 45.58 37.98 -1.63
CA VAL A 12 46.12 37.68 -0.26
C VAL A 12 45.21 37.88 0.95
N LEU A 13 44.70 36.76 1.47
CA LEU A 13 44.94 36.34 2.85
C LEU A 13 44.76 34.82 2.96
N ALA A 14 45.89 34.11 3.12
CA ALA A 14 45.88 32.71 3.50
C ALA A 14 45.45 32.61 4.96
N VAL A 15 44.22 32.18 5.20
CA VAL A 15 43.78 31.62 6.46
C VAL A 15 43.35 30.19 6.14
N GLY A 16 43.98 29.23 6.80
CA GLY A 16 43.69 27.81 6.61
C GLY A 16 42.20 27.56 6.79
N PHE A 17 41.52 27.17 5.72
CA PHE A 17 40.24 26.52 5.83
C PHE A 17 40.51 25.09 6.26
N LEU A 18 40.35 24.84 7.56
CA LEU A 18 39.81 23.56 8.01
C LEU A 18 38.53 23.36 7.19
N ILE A 19 38.56 22.43 6.24
CA ILE A 19 37.33 21.92 5.65
C ILE A 19 36.69 21.15 6.81
N ALA A 20 35.77 21.79 7.52
CA ALA A 20 34.78 21.07 8.29
C ALA A 20 33.98 20.30 7.25
N GLU A 21 34.17 18.98 7.18
CA GLU A 21 33.19 18.09 6.57
C GLU A 21 31.84 18.43 7.21
N SER A 22 30.98 19.10 6.47
CA SER A 22 29.64 19.38 6.93
C SER A 22 28.93 18.03 6.98
N ALA A 23 28.76 17.49 8.19
CA ALA A 23 27.80 16.43 8.48
C ALA A 23 26.47 16.73 7.76
N LEU A 24 26.09 15.88 6.81
CA LEU A 24 24.81 15.99 6.14
C LEU A 24 23.75 15.39 7.07
N ALA A 25 23.03 16.26 7.77
CA ALA A 25 21.90 15.82 8.59
C ALA A 25 20.86 15.15 7.68
N THR A 26 20.38 13.97 8.07
CA THR A 26 19.41 13.18 7.28
C THR A 26 17.98 13.53 7.68
N GLN A 27 17.05 13.27 6.76
CA GLN A 27 15.62 13.34 7.06
C GLN A 27 15.31 12.36 8.21
N ARG A 28 14.55 12.85 9.19
CA ARG A 28 14.14 12.04 10.33
C ARG A 28 12.96 11.18 9.92
N PHE A 29 13.06 9.89 10.20
CA PHE A 29 11.91 9.00 10.19
C PHE A 29 11.36 8.88 11.61
N LEU A 30 10.08 9.17 11.79
CA LEU A 30 9.42 9.21 13.08
C LEU A 30 8.82 7.87 13.48
N ILE A 31 8.98 7.53 14.75
CA ILE A 31 8.27 6.41 15.37
C ILE A 31 7.18 6.96 16.29
N ASN A 32 5.99 6.45 16.13
CA ASN A 32 4.92 6.61 17.09
C ASN A 32 4.59 5.28 17.75
N GLU A 33 4.65 5.26 19.07
CA GLU A 33 4.31 4.11 19.90
C GLU A 33 2.94 4.36 20.54
N HIS A 34 1.91 3.70 20.00
CA HIS A 34 0.52 3.93 20.35
C HIS A 34 -0.03 2.80 21.22
N PHE A 35 -0.67 3.13 22.33
CA PHE A 35 -1.23 2.18 23.28
C PHE A 35 -2.75 2.15 23.10
N THR A 36 -3.28 0.96 22.78
CA THR A 36 -4.69 0.77 22.42
C THR A 36 -5.25 -0.52 23.04
N ASN A 37 -6.53 -0.78 22.82
CA ASN A 37 -7.23 -2.02 23.13
C ASN A 37 -8.52 -2.07 22.29
N THR A 38 -8.80 -3.20 21.65
CA THR A 38 -9.96 -3.39 20.74
C THR A 38 -11.31 -3.21 21.43
N ASN A 39 -11.36 -3.38 22.75
CA ASN A 39 -12.55 -3.20 23.58
C ASN A 39 -12.55 -1.84 24.32
N CYS A 40 -11.76 -0.86 23.88
CA CYS A 40 -11.75 0.49 24.40
C CYS A 40 -12.45 1.50 23.47
N HIS A 41 -13.65 1.96 23.86
CA HIS A 41 -14.39 2.98 23.08
C HIS A 41 -13.58 4.27 22.83
N ALA A 42 -12.78 4.70 23.81
CA ALA A 42 -11.97 5.90 23.67
C ALA A 42 -10.82 5.70 22.68
N ALA A 43 -10.32 4.48 22.52
CA ALA A 43 -9.23 4.15 21.62
C ALA A 43 -9.68 4.08 20.16
N TYR A 44 -10.93 3.69 19.88
CA TYR A 44 -11.49 3.64 18.52
C TYR A 44 -11.18 4.92 17.71
N ASN A 45 -11.52 6.10 18.26
CA ASN A 45 -11.32 7.37 17.55
C ASN A 45 -9.84 7.72 17.38
N SER A 46 -8.99 7.36 18.35
CA SER A 46 -7.55 7.60 18.22
C SER A 46 -6.89 6.69 17.22
N ASP A 47 -7.40 5.46 17.08
CA ASP A 47 -6.86 4.45 16.18
C ASP A 47 -7.17 4.86 14.75
N VAL A 48 -8.43 5.16 14.45
CA VAL A 48 -8.85 5.71 13.15
C VAL A 48 -8.04 6.95 12.78
N TYR A 49 -7.88 7.89 13.73
CA TYR A 49 -7.09 9.10 13.48
C TYR A 49 -5.61 8.81 13.25
N MET A 50 -5.03 7.83 13.95
CA MET A 50 -3.65 7.39 13.68
C MET A 50 -3.49 6.73 12.33
N ASP A 51 -4.44 5.92 11.87
CA ASP A 51 -4.38 5.36 10.53
C ASP A 51 -4.37 6.46 9.47
N SER A 52 -5.19 7.51 9.63
CA SER A 52 -5.13 8.67 8.72
C SER A 52 -3.77 9.37 8.73
N LEU A 53 -3.12 9.53 9.89
CA LEU A 53 -1.78 10.14 9.93
C LEU A 53 -0.70 9.22 9.34
N ARG A 54 -0.84 7.90 9.48
CA ARG A 54 0.04 6.92 8.83
C ARG A 54 -0.05 6.99 7.32
N GLU A 55 -1.24 7.22 6.77
CA GLU A 55 -1.43 7.40 5.34
C GLU A 55 -0.82 8.72 4.86
N ILE A 56 -1.08 9.82 5.57
CA ILE A 56 -0.59 11.16 5.18
C ILE A 56 0.94 11.26 5.23
N TYR A 57 1.58 10.67 6.25
CA TYR A 57 3.03 10.79 6.48
C TYR A 57 3.78 9.48 6.19
N PHE A 58 3.22 8.62 5.35
CA PHE A 58 3.68 7.24 5.16
C PHE A 58 5.19 7.09 4.92
N GLU A 59 5.81 8.00 4.17
CA GLU A 59 7.24 7.94 3.84
C GLU A 59 8.17 8.22 5.02
N ASP A 60 7.73 9.00 5.99
CA ASP A 60 8.57 9.48 7.10
C ASP A 60 8.04 9.08 8.49
N PHE A 61 6.98 8.27 8.55
CA PHE A 61 6.26 7.98 9.78
C PHE A 61 5.76 6.54 9.84
N VAL A 62 5.92 5.92 11.01
CA VAL A 62 5.24 4.66 11.35
C VAL A 62 4.61 4.77 12.72
N THR A 63 3.41 4.19 12.86
CA THR A 63 2.82 3.93 14.17
C THR A 63 2.84 2.43 14.43
N VAL A 64 3.39 2.04 15.57
CA VAL A 64 3.28 0.69 16.11
C VAL A 64 2.32 0.69 17.29
N ARG A 65 1.43 -0.30 17.35
CA ARG A 65 0.34 -0.41 18.31
C ARG A 65 0.63 -1.51 19.32
N TYR A 66 0.58 -1.12 20.59
CA TYR A 66 0.69 -1.99 21.74
C TYR A 66 -0.69 -2.19 22.35
N HIS A 67 -1.25 -3.38 22.20
CA HIS A 67 -2.55 -3.74 22.75
C HIS A 67 -2.42 -4.04 24.24
N MET A 68 -3.01 -3.19 25.09
CA MET A 68 -2.85 -3.29 26.55
C MET A 68 -3.93 -4.19 27.17
N PRO A 69 -3.69 -4.77 28.37
CA PRO A 69 -4.65 -5.66 29.04
C PRO A 69 -5.88 -4.95 29.66
N PHE A 70 -6.06 -3.67 29.37
CA PHE A 70 -7.14 -2.85 29.92
C PHE A 70 -7.72 -1.96 28.81
N PRO A 71 -9.01 -1.61 28.86
CA PRO A 71 -9.99 -1.96 29.90
C PRO A 71 -10.36 -3.45 29.91
N ASP A 72 -9.98 -4.21 28.88
CA ASP A 72 -10.33 -5.62 28.74
C ASP A 72 -9.10 -6.48 28.39
N PRO A 73 -8.73 -7.47 29.22
CA PRO A 73 -7.60 -8.35 28.95
C PRO A 73 -7.86 -9.38 27.84
N THR A 74 -9.08 -9.45 27.30
CA THR A 74 -9.45 -10.40 26.23
C THR A 74 -9.11 -9.91 24.82
N ASP A 75 -8.48 -8.74 24.68
CA ASP A 75 -7.95 -8.27 23.41
C ASP A 75 -7.04 -9.35 22.78
N PRO A 76 -7.34 -9.83 21.57
CA PRO A 76 -6.63 -10.95 20.96
C PRO A 76 -5.15 -10.65 20.72
N PHE A 77 -4.80 -9.39 20.47
CA PHE A 77 -3.44 -8.98 20.14
C PHE A 77 -2.56 -8.82 21.38
N TYR A 78 -3.16 -8.47 22.54
CA TYR A 78 -2.45 -8.47 23.83
C TYR A 78 -1.90 -9.86 24.17
N ASN A 79 -2.67 -10.91 23.88
CA ASN A 79 -2.36 -12.27 24.29
C ASN A 79 -1.14 -12.89 23.58
N TYR A 80 -0.62 -12.26 22.53
CA TYR A 80 0.51 -12.77 21.78
C TYR A 80 1.86 -12.51 22.49
N ILE A 81 1.99 -11.35 23.16
CA ILE A 81 3.24 -10.91 23.83
C ILE A 81 2.97 -10.22 25.20
N PRO A 82 2.20 -10.83 26.13
CA PRO A 82 1.68 -10.15 27.32
C PRO A 82 2.76 -9.71 28.32
N ASP A 83 3.81 -10.51 28.51
CA ASP A 83 4.92 -10.20 29.41
C ASP A 83 5.71 -8.99 28.90
N GLU A 84 6.00 -8.99 27.60
CA GLU A 84 6.72 -7.92 26.93
C GLU A 84 5.93 -6.61 26.90
N LEU A 85 4.62 -6.67 26.67
CA LEU A 85 3.73 -5.52 26.75
C LEU A 85 3.64 -4.96 28.19
N SER A 86 3.75 -5.80 29.21
CA SER A 86 3.80 -5.38 30.61
C SER A 86 5.07 -4.59 30.93
N GLU A 87 6.23 -5.02 30.41
CA GLU A 87 7.47 -4.24 30.51
C GLU A 87 7.35 -2.90 29.79
N LYS A 88 6.78 -2.90 28.58
CA LYS A 88 6.61 -1.69 27.78
C LYS A 88 5.68 -0.68 28.44
N LYS A 89 4.58 -1.16 29.04
CA LYS A 89 3.67 -0.37 29.86
C LYS A 89 4.39 0.30 31.03
N ALA A 90 5.24 -0.44 31.75
CA ALA A 90 6.02 0.07 32.87
C ALA A 90 7.02 1.15 32.41
N TYR A 91 7.68 0.93 31.27
CA TYR A 91 8.67 1.84 30.69
C TYR A 91 8.13 3.25 30.42
N TYR A 92 6.88 3.35 29.91
CA TYR A 92 6.23 4.64 29.64
C TYR A 92 5.24 5.10 30.73
N VAL A 93 5.07 4.28 31.78
CA VAL A 93 4.11 4.52 32.87
C VAL A 93 2.70 4.74 32.31
N ILE A 94 2.24 3.81 31.46
CA ILE A 94 0.93 3.88 30.83
C ILE A 94 -0.15 3.48 31.85
N GLY A 95 -1.05 4.42 32.13
CA GLY A 95 -2.10 4.28 33.15
C GLY A 95 -3.53 4.31 32.61
N PHE A 96 -3.73 4.74 31.37
CA PHE A 96 -5.03 4.85 30.72
C PHE A 96 -4.88 4.68 29.20
N LEU A 97 -5.99 4.45 28.52
CA LEU A 97 -6.05 4.39 27.05
C LEU A 97 -7.05 5.41 26.50
N PRO A 98 -6.85 5.89 25.25
CA PRO A 98 -5.62 5.73 24.48
C PRO A 98 -4.49 6.62 25.00
N GLU A 99 -3.25 6.16 24.89
CA GLU A 99 -2.05 6.96 25.14
C GLU A 99 -1.06 6.73 24.00
N THR A 100 -0.20 7.70 23.72
CA THR A 100 0.76 7.58 22.61
C THR A 100 2.06 8.30 22.94
N SER A 101 3.16 7.82 22.37
CA SER A 101 4.50 8.38 22.48
C SER A 101 5.02 8.67 21.07
N ILE A 102 5.03 9.96 20.71
CA ILE A 102 5.48 10.43 19.40
C ILE A 102 6.96 10.76 19.54
N ASP A 103 7.81 9.95 18.91
CA ASP A 103 9.26 10.08 18.95
C ASP A 103 9.82 10.10 20.40
N GLY A 104 9.17 9.33 21.27
CA GLY A 104 9.54 9.26 22.68
C GLY A 104 8.93 10.33 23.58
N THR A 105 8.19 11.27 23.01
CA THR A 105 7.50 12.34 23.76
C THR A 105 6.03 12.01 23.91
N LYS A 106 5.47 12.14 25.11
CA LYS A 106 4.04 11.90 25.35
C LYS A 106 3.16 12.74 24.40
N GLY A 107 2.30 12.06 23.65
CA GLY A 107 1.34 12.67 22.73
C GLY A 107 0.24 13.45 23.45
N GLY A 108 -0.10 13.04 24.68
CA GLY A 108 -1.18 13.65 25.48
C GLY A 108 -2.57 13.19 25.03
N VAL A 109 -3.60 13.53 25.81
CA VAL A 109 -4.96 12.99 25.66
C VAL A 109 -5.81 13.62 24.56
N VAL A 110 -5.35 14.72 23.96
CA VAL A 110 -6.08 15.44 22.90
C VAL A 110 -5.49 15.05 21.54
N TYR A 111 -6.02 13.99 20.93
CA TYR A 111 -5.45 13.41 19.70
C TYR A 111 -5.35 14.38 18.52
N ARG A 112 -6.23 15.39 18.44
CA ARG A 112 -6.15 16.46 17.41
C ARG A 112 -4.82 17.23 17.43
N THR A 113 -4.07 17.20 18.54
CA THR A 113 -2.76 17.85 18.65
C THR A 113 -1.61 17.00 18.11
N TRP A 114 -1.82 15.71 17.87
CA TRP A 114 -0.76 14.78 17.49
C TRP A 114 -0.16 15.10 16.12
N ALA A 115 -0.96 15.54 15.15
CA ALA A 115 -0.46 15.95 13.83
C ALA A 115 0.54 17.11 13.92
N GLN A 116 0.24 18.13 14.74
CA GLN A 116 1.17 19.24 14.96
C GLN A 116 2.47 18.78 15.63
N LYS A 117 2.40 17.83 16.57
CA LYS A 117 3.59 17.25 17.20
C LYS A 117 4.44 16.46 16.21
N ILE A 118 3.82 15.65 15.35
CA ILE A 118 4.51 14.91 14.29
C ILE A 118 5.22 15.90 13.36
N LEU A 119 4.54 16.93 12.87
CA LEU A 119 5.12 17.96 12.01
C LEU A 119 6.30 18.69 12.68
N GLN A 120 6.19 19.04 13.96
CA GLN A 120 7.30 19.65 14.71
C GLN A 120 8.51 18.74 14.79
N ARG A 121 8.30 17.42 14.91
CA ARG A 121 9.38 16.45 14.99
C ARG A 121 10.00 16.17 13.63
N LEU A 122 9.21 16.12 12.54
CA LEU A 122 9.70 15.95 11.16
C LEU A 122 10.68 17.06 10.77
N GLN A 123 10.52 18.26 11.35
CA GLN A 123 11.41 19.40 11.12
C GLN A 123 12.74 19.31 11.88
N VAL A 124 12.89 18.36 12.80
CA VAL A 124 14.15 18.13 13.52
C VAL A 124 14.94 17.05 12.79
N PRO A 125 16.06 17.36 12.13
CA PRO A 125 16.80 16.35 11.37
C PRO A 125 17.47 15.32 12.30
N SER A 126 17.98 14.26 11.69
CA SER A 126 18.75 13.21 12.37
C SER A 126 20.25 13.31 12.02
N GLN A 127 21.10 12.87 12.95
CA GLN A 127 22.54 12.69 12.74
C GLN A 127 22.92 11.21 12.61
N LEU A 128 21.90 10.36 12.45
CA LEU A 128 21.99 8.92 12.33
C LEU A 128 21.13 8.50 11.14
N GLU A 129 21.61 7.55 10.38
CA GLU A 129 20.88 6.83 9.35
C GLU A 129 20.72 5.37 9.79
N ILE A 130 19.56 4.78 9.47
CA ILE A 130 19.28 3.37 9.73
C ILE A 130 18.89 2.74 8.40
N SER A 131 19.63 1.72 7.96
CA SER A 131 19.25 0.90 6.82
C SER A 131 18.88 -0.51 7.29
N LEU A 132 17.81 -1.04 6.70
CA LEU A 132 17.24 -2.33 7.06
C LEU A 132 17.37 -3.29 5.87
N SER A 133 17.75 -4.53 6.15
CA SER A 133 17.70 -5.63 5.20
C SER A 133 17.36 -6.92 5.93
N GLY A 134 17.13 -8.01 5.22
CA GLY A 134 16.81 -9.26 5.88
C GLY A 134 16.43 -10.38 4.94
N TYR A 135 15.86 -11.44 5.49
CA TYR A 135 15.18 -12.50 4.75
C TYR A 135 14.20 -13.23 5.66
N TYR A 136 13.31 -14.02 5.08
CA TYR A 136 12.41 -14.93 5.80
C TYR A 136 12.38 -16.28 5.09
N GLN A 137 12.45 -17.36 5.86
CA GLN A 137 12.37 -18.73 5.38
C GLN A 137 10.98 -19.27 5.74
N PRO A 138 10.02 -19.31 4.78
CA PRO A 138 8.64 -19.69 5.08
C PRO A 138 8.50 -21.09 5.67
N ASP A 139 9.31 -22.05 5.19
CA ASP A 139 9.28 -23.44 5.67
C ASP A 139 9.69 -23.55 7.14
N GLU A 140 10.61 -22.68 7.59
CA GLU A 140 11.14 -22.68 8.96
C GLU A 140 10.39 -21.71 9.88
N HIS A 141 9.51 -20.86 9.33
CA HIS A 141 8.81 -19.78 10.04
C HIS A 141 9.76 -18.82 10.79
N ILE A 142 10.99 -18.71 10.30
CA ILE A 142 12.06 -17.92 10.91
C ILE A 142 12.60 -16.94 9.86
N GLY A 143 12.83 -15.70 10.29
CA GLY A 143 13.51 -14.69 9.49
C GLY A 143 14.60 -13.98 10.25
N VAL A 144 15.38 -13.21 9.50
CA VAL A 144 16.50 -12.43 9.99
C VAL A 144 16.33 -10.98 9.53
N LEU A 145 16.40 -10.06 10.48
CA LEU A 145 16.44 -8.62 10.27
C LEU A 145 17.86 -8.12 10.57
N ASN A 146 18.49 -7.54 9.56
CA ASN A 146 19.76 -6.85 9.67
C ASN A 146 19.51 -5.33 9.76
N ILE A 147 20.23 -4.69 10.68
CA ILE A 147 20.07 -3.28 11.03
C ILE A 147 21.46 -2.66 11.01
N ASP A 148 21.67 -1.75 10.06
CA ASP A 148 22.90 -0.98 9.96
C ASP A 148 22.64 0.46 10.41
N ILE A 149 23.50 0.95 11.29
CA ILE A 149 23.41 2.30 11.86
C ILE A 149 24.64 3.09 11.42
N THR A 150 24.44 4.17 10.68
CA THR A 150 25.51 5.01 10.16
C THR A 150 25.40 6.43 10.70
N PRO A 151 26.41 6.94 11.43
CA PRO A 151 26.45 8.33 11.84
C PRO A 151 26.70 9.24 10.65
N THR A 152 25.80 10.19 10.43
CA THR A 152 25.93 11.20 9.38
C THR A 152 26.41 12.55 9.93
N GLY A 153 26.49 12.65 11.26
CA GLY A 153 27.09 13.77 11.97
C GLY A 153 27.33 13.50 13.46
N PRO A 154 27.36 14.54 14.32
CA PRO A 154 27.64 14.38 15.74
C PRO A 154 26.66 13.40 16.39
N ILE A 155 27.21 12.37 17.04
CA ILE A 155 26.42 11.37 17.77
C ILE A 155 25.64 12.04 18.89
N PRO A 156 24.34 11.76 19.04
CA PRO A 156 23.54 12.30 20.15
C PRO A 156 24.10 11.91 21.52
N GLU A 157 23.99 12.83 22.48
CA GLU A 157 24.46 12.60 23.84
C GLU A 157 23.61 11.59 24.63
N GLY A 158 24.25 10.91 25.58
CA GLY A 158 23.63 9.99 26.52
C GLY A 158 23.67 8.53 26.09
N ASP A 159 22.99 7.69 26.87
CA ASP A 159 22.95 6.25 26.60
C ASP A 159 21.92 5.94 25.50
N LEU A 160 22.42 5.54 24.34
CA LEU A 160 21.61 5.18 23.18
C LEU A 160 21.27 3.68 23.18
N TYR A 161 20.01 3.40 22.87
CA TYR A 161 19.47 2.04 22.78
C TYR A 161 18.85 1.83 21.40
N LEU A 162 19.24 0.72 20.76
CA LEU A 162 18.57 0.19 19.59
C LEU A 162 17.32 -0.59 20.02
N ARG A 163 16.19 -0.25 19.44
CA ARG A 163 14.89 -0.87 19.68
C ARG A 163 14.27 -1.25 18.36
N ALA A 164 13.63 -2.40 18.31
CA ALA A 164 12.94 -2.86 17.11
C ALA A 164 11.71 -3.69 17.48
N VAL A 165 10.72 -3.68 16.61
CA VAL A 165 9.52 -4.52 16.70
C VAL A 165 9.15 -5.05 15.32
N ALA A 166 8.57 -6.25 15.29
CA ALA A 166 7.79 -6.73 14.16
C ALA A 166 6.30 -6.47 14.43
N PHE A 167 5.60 -5.98 13.41
CA PHE A 167 4.18 -5.64 13.49
C PHE A 167 3.43 -6.13 12.25
N ALA A 168 2.12 -6.28 12.39
CA ALA A 168 1.22 -6.64 11.29
C ALA A 168 0.34 -5.44 10.91
N ASP A 169 0.27 -5.16 9.61
CA ASP A 169 -0.74 -4.30 9.01
C ASP A 169 -1.89 -5.11 8.42
N SER A 170 -3.02 -4.47 8.13
CA SER A 170 -4.18 -5.08 7.47
C SER A 170 -4.70 -6.35 8.15
N VAL A 171 -4.69 -6.39 9.48
CA VAL A 171 -5.21 -7.53 10.24
C VAL A 171 -6.73 -7.38 10.38
N TYR A 172 -7.48 -8.33 9.83
CA TYR A 172 -8.93 -8.37 9.99
C TYR A 172 -9.32 -8.94 11.36
N TYR A 173 -10.01 -8.15 12.16
CA TYR A 173 -10.65 -8.58 13.40
C TYR A 173 -11.85 -7.68 13.66
N GLU A 174 -13.03 -8.28 13.85
CA GLU A 174 -14.25 -7.52 14.17
C GLU A 174 -14.18 -7.05 15.62
N ASP A 175 -13.74 -5.81 15.83
CA ASP A 175 -13.73 -5.22 17.15
C ASP A 175 -15.13 -4.84 17.66
N HIS A 176 -15.23 -4.50 18.94
CA HIS A 176 -16.51 -4.19 19.57
C HIS A 176 -17.17 -2.89 19.06
N TYR A 177 -16.41 -2.01 18.40
CA TYR A 177 -16.84 -0.66 18.02
C TYR A 177 -16.88 -0.44 16.50
N GLY A 178 -16.65 -1.49 15.70
CA GLY A 178 -16.74 -1.50 14.24
C GLY A 178 -15.47 -1.09 13.48
N LEU A 179 -14.29 -1.05 14.12
CA LEU A 179 -13.01 -0.96 13.43
C LEU A 179 -12.53 -2.38 13.12
N ASN A 180 -12.76 -2.83 11.89
CA ASN A 180 -12.51 -4.22 11.51
C ASN A 180 -11.08 -4.49 11.00
N TRP A 181 -10.31 -3.44 10.75
CA TRP A 181 -8.96 -3.53 10.19
C TRP A 181 -7.99 -2.85 11.13
N HIS A 182 -7.02 -3.62 11.64
CA HIS A 182 -6.01 -3.14 12.57
C HIS A 182 -4.64 -3.09 11.89
N ASN A 183 -3.96 -1.94 12.04
CA ASN A 183 -2.63 -1.71 11.52
C ASN A 183 -1.59 -1.51 12.61
N GLY A 184 -0.33 -1.85 12.35
CA GLY A 184 0.77 -1.65 13.28
C GLY A 184 0.71 -2.56 14.48
N THR A 185 -0.09 -3.62 14.46
CA THR A 185 -0.28 -4.51 15.61
C THR A 185 1.02 -5.23 15.92
N VAL A 186 1.68 -4.87 17.01
CA VAL A 186 2.97 -5.46 17.37
C VAL A 186 2.77 -6.88 17.89
N PHE A 187 3.53 -7.81 17.34
CA PHE A 187 3.52 -9.21 17.76
C PHE A 187 4.89 -9.70 18.23
N GLN A 188 5.97 -8.93 18.09
CA GLN A 188 7.27 -9.32 18.60
C GLN A 188 8.16 -8.10 18.86
N PHE A 189 8.84 -8.03 20.01
CA PHE A 189 9.96 -7.12 20.19
C PHE A 189 11.28 -7.79 19.83
N LEU A 190 12.21 -7.02 19.26
CA LEU A 190 13.44 -7.52 18.67
C LEU A 190 14.65 -6.78 19.29
N PRO A 191 15.37 -7.36 20.27
CA PRO A 191 15.12 -8.65 20.93
C PRO A 191 14.17 -8.56 22.13
N SER A 192 13.89 -7.36 22.64
CA SER A 192 13.07 -7.17 23.85
C SER A 192 12.49 -5.76 23.93
N PRO A 193 11.48 -5.53 24.80
CA PRO A 193 10.88 -4.22 25.00
C PRO A 193 11.83 -3.15 25.51
N MET A 194 12.97 -3.52 26.11
CA MET A 194 14.01 -2.60 26.61
C MET A 194 15.09 -2.32 25.56
N GLY A 195 15.13 -3.08 24.46
CA GLY A 195 16.13 -2.93 23.41
C GLY A 195 17.54 -3.29 23.88
N LYS A 196 18.53 -2.88 23.08
CA LYS A 196 19.96 -3.15 23.31
C LYS A 196 20.71 -1.83 23.41
N LYS A 197 21.49 -1.65 24.48
CA LYS A 197 22.42 -0.51 24.57
C LYS A 197 23.45 -0.60 23.45
N ILE A 198 23.62 0.48 22.71
CA ILE A 198 24.55 0.56 21.57
C ILE A 198 25.64 1.60 21.80
N GLY A 199 26.82 1.33 21.25
CA GLY A 199 27.91 2.30 21.13
C GLY A 199 28.03 2.66 19.66
N VAL A 200 27.85 3.95 19.34
CA VAL A 200 27.96 4.46 17.98
C VAL A 200 29.30 5.19 17.85
N VAL A 201 30.01 5.01 16.74
CA VAL A 201 31.34 5.61 16.51
C VAL A 201 31.30 6.43 15.22
N ASN A 202 31.71 7.70 15.28
CA ASN A 202 31.71 8.59 14.12
C ASN A 202 32.51 7.99 12.95
N GLY A 203 31.92 8.02 11.76
CA GLY A 203 32.54 7.49 10.53
C GLY A 203 32.54 5.97 10.42
N GLN A 204 31.83 5.24 11.29
CA GLN A 204 31.70 3.78 11.21
C GLN A 204 30.23 3.36 11.22
N THR A 205 29.85 2.51 10.27
CA THR A 205 28.57 1.80 10.29
C THR A 205 28.63 0.66 11.31
N SER A 206 27.65 0.62 12.21
CA SER A 206 27.48 -0.45 13.20
C SER A 206 26.33 -1.37 12.81
N SER A 207 26.60 -2.66 12.67
CA SER A 207 25.63 -3.66 12.23
C SER A 207 25.09 -4.50 13.39
N TYR A 208 23.79 -4.76 13.38
CA TYR A 208 23.07 -5.58 14.34
C TYR A 208 22.14 -6.55 13.62
N THR A 209 21.96 -7.73 14.17
CA THR A 209 21.06 -8.75 13.61
C THR A 209 20.08 -9.21 14.66
N GLN A 210 18.82 -9.38 14.26
CA GLN A 210 17.73 -9.93 15.06
C GLN A 210 17.04 -11.05 14.30
N THR A 211 16.64 -12.10 15.01
CA THR A 211 15.77 -13.14 14.46
C THR A 211 14.33 -12.83 14.79
N PHE A 212 13.42 -13.08 13.86
CA PHE A 212 11.98 -12.90 14.07
C PHE A 212 11.19 -14.12 13.58
N THR A 213 9.96 -14.24 14.07
CA THR A 213 8.94 -15.17 13.57
C THR A 213 7.74 -14.36 13.06
N VAL A 214 6.86 -14.95 12.25
CA VAL A 214 5.61 -14.29 11.84
C VAL A 214 4.46 -14.84 12.68
N ALA A 215 3.61 -13.95 13.22
CA ALA A 215 2.44 -14.37 13.97
C ALA A 215 1.40 -15.07 13.08
N ASP A 216 0.74 -16.11 13.60
CA ASP A 216 -0.20 -16.93 12.83
C ASP A 216 -1.37 -16.12 12.22
N TYR A 217 -1.73 -14.99 12.84
CA TYR A 217 -2.79 -14.10 12.34
C TYR A 217 -2.29 -13.06 11.32
N ALA A 218 -0.97 -12.92 11.17
CA ALA A 218 -0.36 -11.94 10.30
C ALA A 218 -0.11 -12.55 8.92
N ASP A 219 -0.51 -11.82 7.87
CA ASP A 219 -0.10 -12.14 6.51
C ASP A 219 1.34 -11.64 6.30
N PRO A 220 2.29 -12.51 5.89
CA PRO A 220 3.67 -12.11 5.59
C PRO A 220 3.80 -10.91 4.65
N ALA A 221 2.85 -10.70 3.74
CA ALA A 221 2.78 -9.55 2.82
C ALA A 221 2.69 -8.19 3.53
N PHE A 222 2.14 -8.20 4.75
CA PHE A 222 1.84 -7.03 5.57
C PHE A 222 2.59 -7.04 6.90
N VAL A 223 3.60 -7.91 7.04
CA VAL A 223 4.54 -7.86 8.16
C VAL A 223 5.52 -6.71 7.95
N GLY A 224 5.54 -5.78 8.90
CA GLY A 224 6.44 -4.65 8.96
C GLY A 224 7.42 -4.74 10.12
N PHE A 225 8.51 -3.98 10.01
CA PHE A 225 9.51 -3.77 11.04
C PHE A 225 9.64 -2.28 11.30
N ALA A 226 9.57 -1.88 12.56
CA ALA A 226 9.92 -0.53 12.99
C ALA A 226 11.16 -0.61 13.87
N VAL A 227 12.18 0.18 13.54
CA VAL A 227 13.48 0.19 14.21
C VAL A 227 13.82 1.61 14.61
N TRP A 228 14.34 1.83 15.80
CA TRP A 228 14.73 3.17 16.24
C TRP A 228 15.83 3.18 17.27
N ILE A 229 16.49 4.34 17.34
CA ILE A 229 17.54 4.66 18.29
C ILE A 229 16.98 5.66 19.29
N GLN A 230 16.95 5.29 20.56
CA GLN A 230 16.34 6.07 21.63
C GLN A 230 17.32 6.34 22.76
N ASN A 231 17.28 7.53 23.34
CA ASN A 231 17.91 7.80 24.62
C ASN A 231 17.00 7.30 25.75
N ASP A 232 17.50 6.39 26.58
CA ASP A 232 16.65 5.73 27.58
C ASP A 232 16.25 6.65 28.76
N SER A 233 17.07 7.65 29.08
CA SER A 233 16.78 8.56 30.20
C SER A 233 15.75 9.61 29.80
N THR A 234 15.89 10.20 28.61
CA THR A 234 14.99 11.26 28.13
C THR A 234 13.80 10.71 27.35
N LYS A 235 13.85 9.43 26.97
CA LYS A 235 12.95 8.76 26.03
C LYS A 235 13.01 9.31 24.61
N VAL A 236 13.77 10.35 24.30
CA VAL A 236 13.79 10.95 22.96
C VAL A 236 14.30 9.95 21.93
N VAL A 237 13.55 9.81 20.84
CA VAL A 237 13.99 9.05 19.65
C VAL A 237 14.88 9.96 18.79
N HIS A 238 16.04 9.45 18.40
CA HIS A 238 17.03 10.18 17.61
C HIS A 238 16.93 9.90 16.11
N GLN A 239 16.56 8.66 15.75
CA GLN A 239 16.22 8.26 14.39
C GLN A 239 15.33 7.02 14.43
N GLY A 240 14.43 6.91 13.47
CA GLY A 240 13.65 5.71 13.18
C GLY A 240 13.97 5.14 11.79
N ALA A 241 13.37 4.00 11.48
CA ALA A 241 13.24 3.44 10.15
C ALA A 241 12.07 2.46 10.16
N ARG A 242 11.48 2.27 8.97
CA ARG A 242 10.52 1.21 8.70
C ARG A 242 10.92 0.46 7.44
N SER A 243 10.68 -0.84 7.46
CA SER A 243 10.65 -1.65 6.24
C SER A 243 9.59 -2.74 6.40
N TYR A 244 9.15 -3.34 5.31
CA TYR A 244 8.28 -4.49 5.29
C TYR A 244 9.04 -5.75 4.89
N LEU A 245 8.54 -6.91 5.31
CA LEU A 245 9.14 -8.19 4.97
C LEU A 245 9.26 -8.39 3.45
N ARG A 246 8.26 -7.90 2.71
CA ARG A 246 8.26 -7.88 1.24
C ARG A 246 9.43 -7.07 0.64
N ASP A 247 10.02 -6.13 1.37
CA ASP A 247 11.17 -5.34 0.91
C ASP A 247 12.49 -6.13 1.05
N PHE A 248 12.50 -7.16 1.91
CA PHE A 248 13.67 -8.02 2.16
C PHE A 248 13.67 -9.27 1.29
N GLN A 249 12.49 -9.69 0.86
CA GLN A 249 12.34 -10.77 -0.10
C GLN A 249 12.83 -10.21 -1.43
N GLN A 250 14.10 -10.43 -1.73
CA GLN A 250 14.65 -10.17 -3.05
C GLN A 250 13.76 -10.94 -4.03
N SER A 251 12.91 -10.21 -4.75
CA SER A 251 12.26 -10.79 -5.90
C SER A 251 13.36 -11.29 -6.82
N ASN A 252 13.18 -12.46 -7.39
CA ASN A 252 14.08 -12.96 -8.43
C ASN A 252 14.08 -12.02 -9.64
N VAL A 253 13.20 -11.02 -9.70
CA VAL A 253 13.07 -10.07 -10.80
C VAL A 253 12.90 -8.64 -10.27
N ASP A 254 13.72 -7.71 -10.78
CA ASP A 254 13.59 -6.27 -10.60
C ASP A 254 12.70 -5.65 -11.69
N ILE A 255 12.02 -4.55 -11.37
CA ILE A 255 11.32 -3.70 -12.34
C ILE A 255 11.56 -2.23 -12.02
N ASP A 256 11.81 -1.42 -13.05
CA ASP A 256 11.88 0.04 -12.97
C ASP A 256 11.11 0.68 -14.13
N ILE A 257 10.46 1.82 -13.86
CA ILE A 257 9.87 2.71 -14.86
C ILE A 257 10.24 4.15 -14.54
N THR A 258 10.68 4.90 -15.55
CA THR A 258 11.14 6.28 -15.41
C THR A 258 10.56 7.12 -16.55
N PRO A 259 9.91 8.28 -16.28
CA PRO A 259 9.40 9.15 -17.34
C PRO A 259 10.50 9.61 -18.31
N LEU A 260 10.19 9.74 -19.61
CA LEU A 260 11.10 10.37 -20.56
C LEU A 260 11.06 11.90 -20.40
N GLU A 261 12.22 12.54 -20.20
CA GLU A 261 12.38 13.98 -19.86
C GLU A 261 11.62 14.93 -20.81
N ASP A 262 11.45 14.55 -22.08
CA ASP A 262 10.86 15.39 -23.13
C ASP A 262 9.35 15.16 -23.38
N SER A 263 8.71 14.21 -22.67
CA SER A 263 7.26 14.06 -22.72
C SER A 263 6.63 14.85 -21.55
N LEU A 264 5.92 15.92 -21.88
CA LEU A 264 5.13 16.68 -20.92
C LEU A 264 4.32 15.69 -20.06
N ARG A 265 4.55 15.71 -18.73
CA ARG A 265 3.85 14.91 -17.71
C ARG A 265 2.37 15.29 -17.58
N SER A 266 1.72 15.62 -18.68
CA SER A 266 0.39 16.22 -18.75
C SER A 266 -0.46 15.45 -19.75
N ILE A 267 -1.34 14.61 -19.21
CA ILE A 267 -2.32 13.87 -20.00
C ILE A 267 -3.50 14.80 -20.32
N PRO A 268 -3.92 14.93 -21.59
CA PRO A 268 -5.09 15.75 -21.93
C PRO A 268 -6.38 15.26 -21.25
N PRO A 269 -7.41 16.12 -21.13
CA PRO A 269 -8.68 15.75 -20.48
C PRO A 269 -9.32 14.48 -21.06
N ASN A 270 -9.24 14.30 -22.37
CA ASN A 270 -9.83 13.16 -23.09
C ASN A 270 -9.01 11.87 -23.02
N GLY A 271 -7.88 11.88 -22.31
CA GLY A 271 -6.91 10.78 -22.29
C GLY A 271 -5.75 11.04 -23.25
N GLY A 272 -4.66 10.30 -23.06
CA GLY A 272 -3.41 10.50 -23.77
C GLY A 272 -2.41 9.39 -23.47
N TYR A 273 -1.25 9.46 -24.13
CA TYR A 273 -0.16 8.52 -23.89
C TYR A 273 0.86 9.13 -22.92
N LEU A 274 1.29 8.31 -21.97
CA LEU A 274 2.41 8.58 -21.09
C LEU A 274 3.64 7.83 -21.63
N GLU A 275 4.72 8.56 -21.88
CA GLU A 275 5.95 7.99 -22.42
C GLU A 275 7.01 7.83 -21.32
N TYR A 276 7.60 6.66 -21.22
CA TYR A 276 8.57 6.30 -20.19
C TYR A 276 9.58 5.29 -20.70
N GLN A 277 10.70 5.16 -20.00
CA GLN A 277 11.68 4.10 -20.17
C GLN A 277 11.64 3.20 -18.94
N GLY A 278 12.30 2.05 -19.00
CA GLY A 278 12.36 1.14 -17.86
C GLY A 278 13.27 -0.04 -18.08
N PHE A 279 13.40 -0.88 -17.07
CA PHE A 279 14.07 -2.16 -17.22
C PHE A 279 13.41 -3.25 -16.39
N LEU A 280 13.72 -4.48 -16.77
CA LEU A 280 13.47 -5.68 -16.00
C LEU A 280 14.76 -6.44 -15.80
N LYS A 281 14.97 -7.02 -14.62
CA LYS A 281 16.19 -7.77 -14.35
C LYS A 281 15.93 -9.03 -13.57
N ASN A 282 16.14 -10.18 -14.19
CA ASN A 282 16.14 -11.47 -13.52
C ASN A 282 17.49 -11.67 -12.78
N TYR A 283 17.44 -11.95 -11.49
CA TYR A 283 18.57 -12.30 -10.64
C TYR A 283 18.71 -13.81 -10.41
N SER A 284 17.71 -14.61 -10.80
CA SER A 284 17.74 -16.05 -10.64
C SER A 284 18.54 -16.75 -11.73
N SER A 285 19.07 -17.94 -11.38
CA SER A 285 19.75 -18.83 -12.32
C SER A 285 18.80 -19.56 -13.27
N GLU A 286 17.49 -19.34 -13.17
CA GLU A 286 16.46 -19.95 -14.01
C GLU A 286 15.66 -18.86 -14.77
N PRO A 287 15.09 -19.18 -15.94
CA PRO A 287 14.17 -18.27 -16.62
C PRO A 287 12.88 -18.00 -15.81
N GLN A 288 12.29 -16.81 -15.99
CA GLN A 288 11.06 -16.37 -15.33
C GLN A 288 10.01 -15.96 -16.37
N ASP A 289 8.79 -16.49 -16.26
CA ASP A 289 7.63 -16.06 -17.04
C ASP A 289 6.77 -15.13 -16.18
N LEU A 290 6.61 -13.89 -16.62
CA LEU A 290 6.04 -12.80 -15.82
C LEU A 290 4.79 -12.24 -16.47
N ILE A 291 3.89 -11.77 -15.63
CA ILE A 291 2.82 -10.86 -16.02
C ILE A 291 3.15 -9.52 -15.38
N ILE A 292 3.17 -8.45 -16.16
CA ILE A 292 3.33 -7.09 -15.67
C ILE A 292 2.00 -6.38 -15.83
N GLN A 293 1.49 -5.85 -14.73
CA GLN A 293 0.24 -5.11 -14.71
C GLN A 293 0.50 -3.64 -14.42
N THR A 294 0.04 -2.75 -15.28
CA THR A 294 0.13 -1.30 -15.06
C THR A 294 -1.20 -0.75 -14.55
N VAL A 295 -1.13 0.10 -13.52
CA VAL A 295 -2.30 0.58 -12.78
C VAL A 295 -2.14 2.06 -12.46
N VAL A 296 -3.19 2.85 -12.70
CA VAL A 296 -3.27 4.22 -12.22
C VAL A 296 -3.95 4.22 -10.86
N ARG A 297 -3.27 4.76 -9.84
CA ARG A 297 -3.86 5.02 -8.52
C ARG A 297 -4.28 6.49 -8.44
N LEU A 298 -5.51 6.72 -7.99
CA LEU A 298 -6.08 8.06 -7.84
C LEU A 298 -5.70 8.68 -6.48
N GLU A 299 -5.30 9.95 -6.46
CA GLU A 299 -4.79 10.64 -5.26
C GLU A 299 -5.77 10.66 -4.07
N ASP A 300 -7.09 10.74 -4.35
CA ASP A 300 -8.15 10.87 -3.33
C ASP A 300 -8.90 9.55 -3.03
N SER A 301 -8.44 8.40 -3.54
CA SER A 301 -9.11 7.12 -3.28
C SER A 301 -8.15 5.93 -3.37
N ASN A 302 -8.39 4.88 -2.59
CA ASN A 302 -7.73 3.57 -2.78
C ASN A 302 -8.20 2.85 -4.07
N LEU A 303 -8.76 3.58 -5.05
CA LEU A 303 -9.19 3.04 -6.32
C LEU A 303 -7.99 2.93 -7.27
N GLU A 304 -7.81 1.72 -7.76
CA GLU A 304 -6.79 1.35 -8.72
C GLU A 304 -7.42 0.98 -10.05
N ILE A 305 -6.97 1.63 -11.12
CA ILE A 305 -7.48 1.44 -12.47
C ILE A 305 -6.39 0.77 -13.28
N ASN A 306 -6.60 -0.51 -13.60
CA ASN A 306 -5.71 -1.22 -14.52
C ASN A 306 -5.75 -0.56 -15.91
N VAL A 307 -4.58 -0.19 -16.41
CA VAL A 307 -4.39 0.43 -17.72
C VAL A 307 -3.54 -0.43 -18.67
N GLY A 308 -2.96 -1.54 -18.21
CA GLY A 308 -2.20 -2.45 -19.04
C GLY A 308 -1.89 -3.79 -18.37
N ASN A 309 -1.70 -4.82 -19.19
CA ASN A 309 -1.22 -6.15 -18.78
C ASN A 309 -0.31 -6.70 -19.87
N TYR A 310 0.90 -7.13 -19.50
CA TYR A 310 1.95 -7.53 -20.42
C TYR A 310 2.54 -8.87 -19.97
N GLY A 311 2.59 -9.87 -20.86
CA GLY A 311 3.32 -11.11 -20.60
C GLY A 311 4.77 -10.97 -21.07
N ILE A 312 5.74 -11.22 -20.19
CA ILE A 312 7.16 -11.11 -20.50
C ILE A 312 7.89 -12.34 -19.99
N ARG A 313 8.74 -12.92 -20.82
CA ARG A 313 9.70 -13.93 -20.40
C ARG A 313 11.08 -13.29 -20.25
N LEU A 314 11.71 -13.49 -19.10
CA LEU A 314 13.10 -13.12 -18.84
C LEU A 314 13.95 -14.37 -18.70
N GLU A 315 15.03 -14.45 -19.46
CA GLU A 315 16.00 -15.53 -19.32
C GLU A 315 16.82 -15.39 -18.02
N SER A 316 17.50 -16.47 -17.65
CA SER A 316 18.36 -16.53 -16.46
C SER A 316 19.38 -15.38 -16.45
N LEU A 317 19.46 -14.65 -15.33
CA LEU A 317 20.36 -13.51 -15.12
C LEU A 317 20.21 -12.35 -16.15
N GLU A 318 19.14 -12.32 -16.94
CA GLU A 318 18.93 -11.34 -18.01
C GLU A 318 18.54 -9.96 -17.45
N THR A 319 19.00 -8.89 -18.10
CA THR A 319 18.46 -7.54 -17.94
C THR A 319 17.90 -7.05 -19.28
N MET A 320 16.59 -6.82 -19.34
CA MET A 320 15.92 -6.26 -20.51
C MET A 320 15.68 -4.76 -20.27
N LYS A 321 16.12 -3.91 -21.21
CA LYS A 321 15.93 -2.46 -21.14
C LYS A 321 14.95 -2.01 -22.21
N PHE A 322 14.09 -1.08 -21.84
CA PHE A 322 13.11 -0.45 -22.73
C PHE A 322 13.39 1.05 -22.76
N ASP A 323 13.99 1.53 -23.84
CA ASP A 323 14.37 2.94 -23.95
C ASP A 323 13.17 3.85 -24.28
N HIS A 324 12.03 3.27 -24.68
CA HIS A 324 10.81 4.01 -25.00
C HIS A 324 9.56 3.11 -24.94
N LEU A 325 8.67 3.38 -23.99
CA LEU A 325 7.39 2.71 -23.75
C LEU A 325 6.27 3.74 -23.70
N SER A 326 5.11 3.37 -24.25
CA SER A 326 3.92 4.23 -24.34
C SER A 326 2.74 3.58 -23.62
N GLN A 327 2.25 4.20 -22.56
CA GLN A 327 1.08 3.75 -21.79
C GLN A 327 -0.10 4.67 -22.07
N TRP A 328 -1.20 4.11 -22.59
CA TRP A 328 -2.45 4.85 -22.73
C TRP A 328 -3.09 5.10 -21.36
N ILE A 329 -3.43 6.36 -21.08
CA ILE A 329 -4.15 6.80 -19.89
C ILE A 329 -5.57 7.24 -20.30
N PRO A 330 -6.63 6.57 -19.79
CA PRO A 330 -7.99 6.87 -20.20
C PRO A 330 -8.51 8.27 -19.84
N GLY A 331 -9.44 8.77 -20.66
CA GLY A 331 -10.12 10.05 -20.45
C GLY A 331 -10.98 10.15 -19.20
N PHE A 332 -11.38 9.02 -18.60
CA PHE A 332 -12.19 9.03 -17.36
C PHE A 332 -11.36 9.15 -16.08
N ILE A 333 -10.02 9.03 -16.13
CA ILE A 333 -9.16 9.35 -14.99
C ILE A 333 -9.43 10.82 -14.59
N PRO A 334 -9.69 11.16 -13.33
CA PRO A 334 -9.94 12.55 -12.94
C PRO A 334 -8.76 13.48 -13.29
N PRO A 335 -8.97 14.77 -13.58
CA PRO A 335 -7.88 15.75 -13.62
C PRO A 335 -7.18 15.81 -12.25
N GLY A 336 -5.86 15.97 -12.24
CA GLY A 336 -5.09 15.96 -11.00
C GLY A 336 -3.73 15.27 -11.13
N HIS A 337 -3.06 15.11 -10.00
CA HIS A 337 -1.79 14.41 -9.91
C HIS A 337 -2.07 12.92 -9.63
N HIS A 338 -1.38 12.02 -10.33
CA HIS A 338 -1.64 10.58 -10.23
C HIS A 338 -0.34 9.79 -10.30
N GLN A 339 -0.41 8.55 -9.83
CA GLN A 339 0.69 7.60 -9.86
C GLN A 339 0.35 6.45 -10.81
N LEU A 340 1.27 6.13 -11.72
CA LEU A 340 1.26 4.90 -12.50
C LEU A 340 2.17 3.89 -11.81
N TYR A 341 1.59 2.78 -11.38
CA TYR A 341 2.30 1.62 -10.85
C TYR A 341 2.46 0.56 -11.96
N ALA A 342 3.59 -0.15 -11.96
CA ALA A 342 3.80 -1.37 -12.72
C ALA A 342 4.14 -2.51 -11.75
N TYR A 343 3.26 -3.49 -11.62
CA TYR A 343 3.40 -4.66 -10.75
C TYR A 343 3.87 -5.88 -11.53
N ILE A 344 4.73 -6.71 -10.94
CA ILE A 344 4.92 -8.09 -11.39
C ILE A 344 3.87 -8.97 -10.69
N GLY A 345 3.03 -9.66 -11.46
CA GLY A 345 1.92 -10.49 -10.98
C GLY A 345 0.54 -9.97 -11.40
N ASP A 346 -0.51 -10.38 -10.68
CA ASP A 346 -1.87 -9.86 -10.88
C ASP A 346 -2.37 -9.12 -9.62
N GLN A 347 -3.46 -8.35 -9.77
CA GLN A 347 -4.09 -7.58 -8.69
C GLN A 347 -4.54 -8.42 -7.47
N ARG A 348 -4.55 -9.75 -7.57
CA ARG A 348 -4.92 -10.68 -6.49
C ARG A 348 -3.69 -11.35 -5.87
N HIS A 349 -2.57 -11.39 -6.59
CA HIS A 349 -1.29 -11.97 -6.19
C HIS A 349 -0.12 -11.19 -6.83
N PRO A 350 0.23 -9.99 -6.31
CA PRO A 350 1.44 -9.32 -6.73
C PRO A 350 2.64 -10.07 -6.16
N ASP A 351 3.54 -10.54 -7.02
CA ASP A 351 4.86 -11.06 -6.62
C ASP A 351 5.78 -9.85 -6.35
N TYR A 352 5.41 -9.07 -5.33
CA TYR A 352 6.10 -8.05 -4.52
C TYR A 352 7.05 -7.00 -5.14
N THR A 353 7.40 -7.04 -6.42
CA THR A 353 8.18 -5.96 -7.07
C THR A 353 7.28 -5.08 -7.91
N TRP A 354 7.43 -3.77 -7.72
CA TRP A 354 6.74 -2.77 -8.50
C TRP A 354 7.61 -1.54 -8.70
N ALA A 355 7.31 -0.82 -9.79
CA ALA A 355 7.88 0.49 -10.05
C ALA A 355 6.76 1.52 -10.14
N VAL A 356 7.05 2.77 -9.80
CA VAL A 356 6.07 3.87 -9.85
C VAL A 356 6.66 5.07 -10.55
N MET A 357 5.80 5.77 -11.28
CA MET A 357 6.07 7.10 -11.80
C MET A 357 4.86 8.00 -11.62
N GLU A 358 5.12 9.30 -11.51
CA GLU A 358 4.08 10.32 -11.36
C GLU A 358 3.74 10.98 -12.69
N PHE A 359 2.47 11.32 -12.88
CA PHE A 359 2.00 12.12 -13.99
C PHE A 359 0.85 13.05 -13.56
N THR A 360 0.65 14.12 -14.30
CA THR A 360 -0.48 15.05 -14.13
C THR A 360 -1.47 14.84 -15.27
N LYS A 361 -2.75 15.01 -14.99
CA LYS A 361 -3.80 15.07 -16.00
C LYS A 361 -4.43 16.47 -16.04
N ASP A 362 -4.40 17.07 -17.23
CA ASP A 362 -4.97 18.38 -17.51
C ASP A 362 -6.50 18.37 -17.52
N GLY A 363 -7.08 19.49 -17.08
CA GLY A 363 -8.52 19.75 -17.14
C GLY A 363 -9.00 20.56 -15.92
N GLU A 364 -10.09 21.32 -16.10
CA GLU A 364 -10.83 21.87 -14.95
C GLU A 364 -11.68 20.76 -14.34
N GLN A 365 -11.72 20.67 -13.00
CA GLN A 365 -12.72 19.85 -12.31
C GLN A 365 -14.12 20.30 -12.73
N LYS A 366 -14.76 19.55 -13.63
CA LYS A 366 -16.19 19.64 -13.90
C LYS A 366 -16.89 18.43 -13.33
N TYR A 367 -16.81 18.26 -12.00
CA TYR A 367 -17.69 17.34 -11.29
C TYR A 367 -18.27 18.01 -10.05
N SER A 368 -19.60 18.12 -10.06
CA SER A 368 -20.42 18.39 -8.89
C SER A 368 -20.46 17.10 -8.05
N PRO A 369 -20.17 17.12 -6.73
CA PRO A 369 -20.13 15.92 -5.87
C PRO A 369 -21.50 15.22 -5.63
N GLN A 370 -22.51 15.49 -6.48
CA GLN A 370 -23.87 14.97 -6.33
C GLN A 370 -24.31 14.04 -7.46
N ASP A 371 -23.47 13.79 -8.45
CA ASP A 371 -23.66 12.68 -9.38
C ASP A 371 -22.47 11.69 -9.24
N GLU A 372 -22.81 10.47 -8.84
CA GLU A 372 -22.01 9.23 -8.83
C GLU A 372 -21.16 8.90 -7.58
N ILE A 373 -21.86 8.28 -6.62
CA ILE A 373 -21.32 7.21 -5.75
C ILE A 373 -20.79 6.08 -6.66
N PRO A 374 -19.68 5.38 -6.34
CA PRO A 374 -19.15 4.30 -7.19
C PRO A 374 -20.23 3.29 -7.58
N GLY A 375 -20.50 3.15 -8.89
CA GLY A 375 -21.58 2.30 -9.39
C GLY A 375 -21.35 0.82 -9.06
N GLN A 376 -22.41 0.12 -8.64
CA GLN A 376 -22.38 -1.33 -8.52
C GLN A 376 -22.59 -1.97 -9.89
N SER A 377 -21.96 -3.13 -10.14
CA SER A 377 -22.30 -3.94 -11.32
C SER A 377 -23.77 -4.38 -11.21
N GLU A 378 -24.59 -4.06 -12.20
CA GLU A 378 -26.03 -4.27 -12.13
C GLU A 378 -26.70 -4.62 -13.46
N LEU A 379 -27.79 -5.37 -13.38
CA LEU A 379 -28.73 -5.64 -14.45
C LEU A 379 -29.65 -4.42 -14.57
N LEU A 380 -29.41 -3.59 -15.58
CA LEU A 380 -30.07 -2.31 -15.77
C LEU A 380 -31.51 -2.50 -16.27
N ASN A 381 -31.67 -3.08 -17.46
CA ASN A 381 -32.96 -3.09 -18.14
C ASN A 381 -33.12 -4.30 -19.05
N ILE A 382 -34.37 -4.66 -19.30
CA ILE A 382 -34.78 -5.61 -20.32
C ILE A 382 -35.84 -4.92 -21.17
N TYR A 383 -35.48 -4.55 -22.41
CA TYR A 383 -36.37 -3.79 -23.29
C TYR A 383 -36.42 -4.34 -24.73
N PRO A 384 -37.61 -4.41 -25.35
CA PRO A 384 -38.93 -4.20 -24.74
C PRO A 384 -39.28 -5.30 -23.71
N ASN A 385 -40.15 -4.99 -22.76
CA ASN A 385 -40.71 -5.96 -21.81
C ASN A 385 -42.10 -5.47 -21.34
N PRO A 386 -43.22 -6.09 -21.78
CA PRO A 386 -43.30 -7.32 -22.57
C PRO A 386 -42.69 -7.20 -23.98
N PHE A 387 -42.21 -8.33 -24.53
CA PHE A 387 -41.67 -8.40 -25.89
C PHE A 387 -42.38 -9.46 -26.73
N ASN A 388 -42.39 -9.29 -28.05
CA ASN A 388 -43.00 -10.23 -28.99
C ASN A 388 -41.96 -11.15 -29.68
N SER A 389 -40.88 -10.56 -30.22
CA SER A 389 -39.85 -11.30 -30.99
C SER A 389 -38.50 -11.40 -30.29
N SER A 390 -38.06 -10.33 -29.64
CA SER A 390 -36.80 -10.31 -28.89
C SER A 390 -36.79 -9.22 -27.82
N ALA A 391 -36.00 -9.41 -26.78
CA ALA A 391 -35.68 -8.40 -25.78
C ALA A 391 -34.17 -8.21 -25.70
N THR A 392 -33.74 -6.95 -25.52
CA THR A 392 -32.35 -6.61 -25.22
C THR A 392 -32.20 -6.52 -23.71
N ILE A 393 -31.29 -7.32 -23.17
CA ILE A 393 -30.90 -7.36 -21.78
C ILE A 393 -29.64 -6.52 -21.63
N THR A 394 -29.75 -5.43 -20.90
CA THR A 394 -28.66 -4.47 -20.66
C THR A 394 -28.18 -4.61 -19.23
N TYR A 395 -26.87 -4.81 -19.04
CA TYR A 395 -26.24 -4.82 -17.72
C TYR A 395 -24.92 -4.05 -17.75
N GLN A 396 -24.52 -3.50 -16.61
CA GLN A 396 -23.29 -2.76 -16.42
C GLN A 396 -22.32 -3.59 -15.58
N LEU A 397 -21.07 -3.68 -16.05
CA LEU A 397 -19.96 -4.19 -15.24
C LEU A 397 -19.09 -3.01 -14.81
N PHE A 398 -18.90 -2.83 -13.51
CA PHE A 398 -18.01 -1.81 -12.97
C PHE A 398 -16.55 -2.28 -12.95
N SER A 399 -16.33 -3.56 -12.68
CA SER A 399 -15.02 -4.23 -12.70
C SER A 399 -15.04 -5.49 -13.58
N PRO A 400 -13.89 -5.95 -14.09
CA PRO A 400 -13.82 -7.19 -14.86
C PRO A 400 -14.35 -8.36 -14.03
N SER A 401 -15.28 -9.14 -14.60
CA SER A 401 -16.02 -10.16 -13.84
C SER A 401 -16.34 -11.39 -14.69
N ALA A 402 -16.37 -12.55 -14.03
CA ALA A 402 -17.01 -13.75 -14.59
C ALA A 402 -18.52 -13.54 -14.60
N VAL A 403 -19.12 -13.54 -15.79
CA VAL A 403 -20.54 -13.27 -16.01
C VAL A 403 -21.24 -14.54 -16.45
N ASN A 404 -22.33 -14.88 -15.75
CA ASN A 404 -23.26 -15.92 -16.16
C ASN A 404 -24.66 -15.32 -16.29
N LEU A 405 -25.22 -15.33 -17.51
CA LEU A 405 -26.54 -14.76 -17.82
C LEU A 405 -27.46 -15.88 -18.32
N ASP A 406 -28.41 -16.27 -17.49
CA ASP A 406 -29.32 -17.39 -17.73
C ASP A 406 -30.78 -16.92 -17.83
N ILE A 407 -31.58 -17.60 -18.66
CA ILE A 407 -33.04 -17.46 -18.68
C ILE A 407 -33.71 -18.69 -18.08
N TYR A 408 -34.69 -18.50 -17.20
CA TYR A 408 -35.46 -19.56 -16.54
C TYR A 408 -36.96 -19.41 -16.77
N ASN A 409 -37.70 -20.52 -16.75
CA ASN A 409 -39.16 -20.50 -16.71
C ASN A 409 -39.71 -20.42 -15.26
N ILE A 410 -41.03 -20.30 -15.11
CA ILE A 410 -41.71 -20.24 -13.80
C ILE A 410 -41.53 -21.48 -12.93
N ARG A 411 -41.08 -22.61 -13.50
CA ARG A 411 -40.79 -23.86 -12.76
C ARG A 411 -39.33 -23.92 -12.30
N GLY A 412 -38.55 -22.85 -12.51
CA GLY A 412 -37.12 -22.80 -12.20
C GLY A 412 -36.24 -23.60 -13.16
N GLN A 413 -36.78 -24.06 -14.29
CA GLN A 413 -35.99 -24.78 -15.30
C GLN A 413 -35.25 -23.78 -16.18
N ARG A 414 -33.94 -23.98 -16.35
CA ARG A 414 -33.12 -23.17 -17.25
C ARG A 414 -33.54 -23.43 -18.70
N ILE A 415 -33.79 -22.34 -19.42
CA ILE A 415 -34.22 -22.32 -20.81
C ILE A 415 -33.01 -22.18 -21.74
N ILE A 416 -32.08 -21.28 -21.41
CA ILE A 416 -30.86 -21.03 -22.18
C ILE A 416 -29.86 -20.25 -21.32
N THR A 417 -28.56 -20.44 -21.58
CA THR A 417 -27.46 -19.59 -21.12
C THR A 417 -27.05 -18.66 -22.26
N LEU A 418 -27.11 -17.36 -22.02
CA LEU A 418 -26.81 -16.32 -23.02
C LEU A 418 -25.38 -15.81 -22.94
N VAL A 419 -24.78 -15.84 -21.73
CA VAL A 419 -23.39 -15.46 -21.47
C VAL A 419 -22.85 -16.39 -20.40
N ASP A 420 -21.64 -16.92 -20.61
CA ASP A 420 -20.88 -17.70 -19.62
C ASP A 420 -19.39 -17.51 -19.83
N GLU A 421 -18.91 -16.29 -19.60
CA GLU A 421 -17.53 -15.91 -19.89
C GLU A 421 -17.04 -14.78 -18.97
N TYR A 422 -15.73 -14.55 -18.98
CA TYR A 422 -15.12 -13.40 -18.30
C TYR A 422 -15.20 -12.17 -19.19
N GLN A 423 -15.75 -11.07 -18.67
CA GLN A 423 -15.98 -9.85 -19.45
C GLN A 423 -15.33 -8.63 -18.81
N SER A 424 -14.80 -7.74 -19.65
CA SER A 424 -14.27 -6.43 -19.26
C SER A 424 -15.38 -5.47 -18.79
N PRO A 425 -15.04 -4.43 -18.00
CA PRO A 425 -15.98 -3.39 -17.58
C PRO A 425 -16.74 -2.74 -18.74
N GLY A 426 -17.86 -2.10 -18.42
CA GLY A 426 -18.72 -1.39 -19.36
C GLY A 426 -20.13 -1.96 -19.48
N THR A 427 -20.98 -1.23 -20.20
CA THR A 427 -22.35 -1.64 -20.49
C THR A 427 -22.35 -2.74 -21.56
N LYS A 428 -23.06 -3.82 -21.30
CA LYS A 428 -23.24 -4.95 -22.21
C LYS A 428 -24.70 -5.04 -22.62
N ASN A 429 -24.93 -5.40 -23.89
CA ASN A 429 -26.26 -5.59 -24.45
C ASN A 429 -26.35 -6.98 -25.07
N ILE A 430 -27.22 -7.83 -24.53
CA ILE A 430 -27.41 -9.21 -24.97
C ILE A 430 -28.85 -9.39 -25.43
N VAL A 431 -29.05 -9.91 -26.64
CA VAL A 431 -30.38 -10.08 -27.22
C VAL A 431 -30.86 -11.51 -27.02
N TRP A 432 -32.05 -11.67 -26.44
CA TRP A 432 -32.73 -12.96 -26.39
C TRP A 432 -33.93 -12.98 -27.33
N HIS A 433 -34.00 -14.00 -28.20
CA HIS A 433 -35.04 -14.16 -29.22
C HIS A 433 -36.20 -15.07 -28.80
N GLY A 434 -36.36 -15.35 -27.51
CA GLY A 434 -37.43 -16.25 -27.03
C GLY A 434 -37.26 -17.71 -27.49
N ILE A 435 -36.01 -18.17 -27.56
CA ILE A 435 -35.64 -19.55 -27.92
C ILE A 435 -34.99 -20.28 -26.74
N SER A 436 -35.11 -21.60 -26.72
CA SER A 436 -34.40 -22.48 -25.78
C SER A 436 -33.00 -22.84 -26.29
N GLU A 437 -32.20 -23.48 -25.45
CA GLU A 437 -30.88 -24.04 -25.77
C GLU A 437 -30.91 -25.04 -26.94
N LYS A 438 -32.08 -25.65 -27.22
CA LYS A 438 -32.29 -26.54 -28.38
C LYS A 438 -32.69 -25.81 -29.66
N GLY A 439 -32.75 -24.47 -29.64
CA GLY A 439 -33.18 -23.64 -30.76
C GLY A 439 -34.69 -23.58 -30.97
N GLU A 440 -35.49 -24.16 -30.06
CA GLU A 440 -36.94 -24.18 -30.16
C GLU A 440 -37.55 -22.90 -29.59
N THR A 441 -38.55 -22.34 -30.27
CA THR A 441 -39.31 -21.21 -29.73
C THR A 441 -40.05 -21.57 -28.46
N VAL A 442 -39.90 -20.76 -27.42
CA VAL A 442 -40.61 -20.92 -26.15
C VAL A 442 -42.02 -20.31 -26.21
N ALA A 443 -42.90 -20.77 -25.31
CA ALA A 443 -44.29 -20.34 -25.23
C ALA A 443 -44.44 -18.91 -24.70
N THR A 444 -45.56 -18.24 -25.03
CA THR A 444 -45.96 -16.99 -24.37
C THR A 444 -46.08 -17.22 -22.86
N GLY A 445 -45.49 -16.32 -22.06
CA GLY A 445 -45.46 -16.50 -20.61
C GLY A 445 -44.39 -15.68 -19.90
N VAL A 446 -44.27 -15.94 -18.60
CA VAL A 446 -43.31 -15.27 -17.70
C VAL A 446 -42.02 -16.07 -17.64
N TYR A 447 -40.89 -15.36 -17.72
CA TYR A 447 -39.54 -15.88 -17.61
C TYR A 447 -38.73 -15.02 -16.63
N PHE A 448 -37.60 -15.54 -16.19
CA PHE A 448 -36.68 -14.84 -15.30
C PHE A 448 -35.28 -14.83 -15.90
N CYS A 449 -34.71 -13.65 -16.08
CA CYS A 449 -33.33 -13.45 -16.44
C CYS A 449 -32.52 -13.35 -15.15
N LYS A 450 -31.53 -14.20 -15.00
CA LYS A 450 -30.63 -14.26 -13.86
C LYS A 450 -29.24 -13.88 -14.33
N LEU A 451 -28.73 -12.76 -13.83
CA LEU A 451 -27.36 -12.32 -13.99
C LEU A 451 -26.58 -12.68 -12.72
N LYS A 452 -25.52 -13.48 -12.85
CA LYS A 452 -24.58 -13.79 -11.78
C LYS A 452 -23.21 -13.22 -12.12
N MET A 453 -22.63 -12.48 -11.18
CA MET A 453 -21.33 -11.81 -11.29
C MET A 453 -20.60 -11.93 -9.96
N MET A 454 -19.39 -12.49 -9.93
CA MET A 454 -18.60 -12.70 -8.70
C MET A 454 -19.46 -13.21 -7.51
N ASN A 455 -19.77 -12.34 -6.53
CA ASN A 455 -20.56 -12.62 -5.32
C ASN A 455 -22.00 -12.10 -5.36
N GLN A 456 -22.47 -11.59 -6.50
CA GLN A 456 -23.80 -11.00 -6.67
C GLN A 456 -24.65 -11.80 -7.66
N THR A 457 -25.94 -11.90 -7.37
CA THR A 457 -26.94 -12.49 -8.26
C THR A 457 -28.13 -11.57 -8.33
N GLN A 458 -28.52 -11.17 -9.53
CA GLN A 458 -29.66 -10.30 -9.78
C GLN A 458 -30.63 -10.99 -10.73
N ILE A 459 -31.93 -10.80 -10.48
CA ILE A 459 -32.99 -11.47 -11.23
C ILE A 459 -34.01 -10.43 -11.67
N GLN A 460 -34.33 -10.40 -12.97
CA GLN A 460 -35.43 -9.60 -13.51
C GLN A 460 -36.43 -10.47 -14.27
N LYS A 461 -37.70 -10.07 -14.21
CA LYS A 461 -38.81 -10.74 -14.87
C LYS A 461 -38.91 -10.31 -16.33
N LEU A 462 -39.08 -11.26 -17.25
CA LEU A 462 -39.38 -11.04 -18.67
C LEU A 462 -40.76 -11.59 -18.99
N ILE A 463 -41.50 -10.89 -19.84
CA ILE A 463 -42.81 -11.31 -20.32
C ILE A 463 -42.73 -11.44 -21.84
N LEU A 464 -42.79 -12.66 -22.34
CA LEU A 464 -42.91 -12.95 -23.77
C LEU A 464 -44.40 -13.00 -24.13
N GLN A 465 -44.82 -12.16 -25.08
CA GLN A 465 -46.18 -12.08 -25.59
C GLN A 465 -46.17 -12.07 -27.12
N LYS A 466 -46.41 -13.24 -27.73
CA LYS A 466 -46.50 -13.41 -29.18
C LYS A 466 -47.83 -12.96 -29.75
#